data_AF-A0A0U0S9T7-F1
#
_entry.id   AF-A0A0U0S9T7-F1
#
_cell.length_a   1.000
_cell.length_b   1.000
_cell.length_c   1.000
_cell.angle_alpha   90.00
_cell.angle_beta   90.00
_cell.angle_gamma   90.00
#
_symmetry.space_group_name_H-M   'P 1'
#
loop_
_entity.id
_entity.type
_entity.pdbx_description
1 polymer ?
#
loop_
_entity_poly.entity_id
_entity_poly.type
_entity_poly.pdbx_seq_one_letter_code
_entity_poly.pdbx_strand_id
1 'polypeptide(L)'
;MPGGARDSHETPEQTAVRESSEEAGLSAERLEVRATVVTAEVCGVDDTHWTYTTVVADAGELLDTVPNRESAELRWVAENEVADLPLHPGFAASWQRLRTAPATVPLARCDERRQRLPRTIQIEAGVFLWCTPGDADQAPSPLGRRISSLL
;
A
#
# COMPACT_ATOMS: atom_id res chain seq x y z
N MET A 1 11.66 5.54 0.21
CA MET A 1 10.61 4.80 -0.53
C MET A 1 10.75 5.17 -1.98
N PRO A 2 10.59 4.22 -2.91
CA PRO A 2 10.61 4.52 -4.33
C PRO A 2 9.54 5.55 -4.70
N GLY A 3 9.88 6.50 -5.57
CA GLY A 3 8.89 7.43 -6.09
C GLY A 3 9.49 8.65 -6.78
N GLY A 4 8.69 9.29 -7.62
CA GLY A 4 9.14 10.41 -8.43
C GLY A 4 8.00 11.26 -8.97
N ALA A 5 8.35 12.22 -9.81
CA ALA A 5 7.38 13.07 -10.47
C ALA A 5 6.56 12.25 -11.47
N ARG A 6 5.25 12.46 -11.47
CA ARG A 6 4.33 11.83 -12.42
C ARG A 6 4.43 12.52 -13.78
N ASP A 7 4.64 11.74 -14.84
CA ASP A 7 4.56 12.27 -16.19
C ASP A 7 3.10 12.57 -16.58
N SER A 8 2.92 13.50 -17.54
CA SER A 8 1.59 13.98 -17.93
C SER A 8 0.63 12.89 -18.44
N HIS A 9 1.17 11.78 -18.92
CA HIS A 9 0.44 10.64 -19.49
C HIS A 9 0.27 9.47 -18.50
N GLU A 10 0.91 9.53 -17.33
CA GLU A 10 0.85 8.48 -16.32
C GLU A 10 -0.28 8.73 -15.32
N THR A 11 -0.90 7.66 -14.82
CA THR A 11 -1.66 7.71 -13.55
C THR A 11 -0.70 7.60 -12.36
N PRO A 12 -1.11 7.99 -11.13
CA PRO A 12 -0.25 7.81 -9.95
C PRO A 12 0.22 6.36 -9.73
N GLU A 13 -0.63 5.38 -10.05
CA GLU A 13 -0.30 3.95 -9.98
C GLU A 13 0.80 3.58 -10.98
N GLN A 14 0.70 4.05 -12.23
CA GLN A 14 1.70 3.79 -13.26
C GLN A 14 3.05 4.38 -12.88
N THR A 15 3.07 5.63 -12.42
CA THR A 15 4.29 6.27 -11.90
C THR A 15 4.87 5.46 -10.76
N ALA A 16 4.10 5.14 -9.72
CA ALA A 16 4.62 4.40 -8.56
C ALA A 16 5.18 3.02 -8.93
N VAL A 17 4.55 2.30 -9.86
CA VAL A 17 5.03 1.00 -10.35
C VAL A 17 6.32 1.15 -11.18
N ARG A 18 6.40 2.15 -12.07
CA ARG A 18 7.62 2.45 -12.82
C ARG A 18 8.78 2.79 -11.87
N GLU A 19 8.57 3.72 -10.94
CA GLU A 19 9.58 4.14 -9.98
C GLU A 19 10.02 2.99 -9.06
N SER A 20 9.10 2.09 -8.67
CA SER A 20 9.45 0.88 -7.90
C SER A 20 10.37 -0.07 -8.69
N SER A 21 10.17 -0.16 -10.00
CA SER A 21 11.05 -0.93 -10.88
C SER A 21 12.41 -0.24 -11.07
N GLU A 22 12.41 1.07 -11.32
CA GLU A 22 13.62 1.86 -11.60
C GLU A 22 14.51 2.04 -10.38
N GLU A 23 13.93 2.26 -9.20
CA GLU A 23 14.67 2.58 -7.98
C GLU A 23 14.94 1.37 -7.09
N ALA A 24 14.06 0.37 -7.09
CA ALA A 24 14.16 -0.80 -6.22
C ALA A 24 14.21 -2.14 -6.96
N GLY A 25 14.16 -2.15 -8.30
CA GLY A 25 14.22 -3.39 -9.10
C GLY A 25 12.95 -4.25 -8.99
N LEU A 26 11.84 -3.70 -8.52
CA LEU A 26 10.59 -4.44 -8.31
C LEU A 26 9.79 -4.51 -9.61
N SER A 27 9.70 -5.71 -10.19
CA SER A 27 8.94 -5.89 -11.45
C SER A 27 7.44 -5.69 -11.24
N ALA A 28 6.81 -5.00 -12.19
CA ALA A 28 5.39 -4.63 -12.16
C ALA A 28 4.47 -5.86 -12.05
N GLU A 29 4.85 -6.97 -12.66
CA GLU A 29 4.07 -8.22 -12.66
C GLU A 29 4.01 -8.89 -11.29
N ARG A 30 4.89 -8.51 -10.35
CA ARG A 30 4.93 -9.03 -8.98
C ARG A 30 4.19 -8.14 -7.98
N LEU A 31 3.68 -6.99 -8.44
CA LEU A 31 2.98 -6.00 -7.62
C LEU A 31 1.49 -5.99 -7.94
N GLU A 32 0.66 -6.06 -6.91
CA GLU A 32 -0.77 -5.88 -7.02
C GLU A 32 -1.20 -4.57 -6.35
N VAL A 33 -1.46 -3.53 -7.16
CA VAL A 33 -1.93 -2.24 -6.65
C VAL A 33 -3.29 -2.40 -5.96
N ARG A 34 -3.39 -1.88 -4.73
CA ARG A 34 -4.59 -1.97 -3.88
C ARG A 34 -5.31 -0.65 -3.71
N ALA A 35 -4.56 0.45 -3.62
CA ALA A 35 -5.14 1.77 -3.45
C ALA A 35 -4.14 2.87 -3.79
N THR A 36 -4.71 4.06 -3.99
CA THR A 36 -4.01 5.30 -4.21
C THR A 36 -4.53 6.32 -3.20
N VAL A 37 -3.64 6.97 -2.45
CA VAL A 37 -4.00 7.90 -1.38
C VAL A 37 -3.26 9.21 -1.56
N VAL A 38 -3.99 10.31 -1.66
CA VAL A 38 -3.38 11.65 -1.54
C VAL A 38 -2.98 11.83 -0.08
N THR A 39 -1.67 11.91 0.13
CA THR A 39 -1.04 11.94 1.46
C THR A 39 -0.65 13.34 1.89
N ALA A 40 -0.40 14.24 0.94
CA ALA A 40 -0.25 15.66 1.21
C ALA A 40 -0.72 16.48 0.00
N GLU A 41 -1.19 17.67 0.28
CA GLU A 41 -1.48 18.71 -0.70
C GLU A 41 -0.70 19.94 -0.29
N VAL A 42 -0.01 20.55 -1.25
CA VAL A 42 0.80 21.74 -1.02
C VAL A 42 0.40 22.81 -2.00
N CYS A 43 -0.09 23.92 -1.44
CA CYS A 43 -0.37 25.15 -2.16
C CYS A 43 0.85 26.07 -2.01
N GLY A 44 1.57 26.26 -3.11
CA GLY A 44 2.66 27.21 -3.22
C GLY A 44 2.19 28.63 -3.53
N VAL A 45 3.16 29.50 -3.79
CA VAL A 45 2.92 30.85 -4.33
C VAL A 45 2.52 30.73 -5.81
N ASP A 46 1.83 31.74 -6.35
CA ASP A 46 1.40 31.81 -7.76
C ASP A 46 0.47 30.68 -8.20
N ASP A 47 -0.50 30.31 -7.36
CA ASP A 47 -1.50 29.25 -7.62
C ASP A 47 -0.89 27.87 -7.94
N THR A 48 0.39 27.66 -7.60
CA THR A 48 1.05 26.37 -7.78
C THR A 48 0.47 25.36 -6.80
N HIS A 49 -0.12 24.29 -7.29
CA HIS A 49 -0.69 23.22 -6.47
C HIS A 49 -0.06 21.88 -6.85
N TRP A 50 0.50 21.17 -5.88
CA TRP A 50 1.04 19.84 -6.09
C TRP A 50 0.68 18.91 -4.93
N THR A 51 0.61 17.61 -5.21
CA THR A 51 0.20 16.60 -4.24
C THR A 51 1.24 15.49 -4.11
N TYR A 52 1.42 14.98 -2.90
CA TYR A 52 2.09 13.69 -2.69
C TYR A 52 1.04 12.60 -2.67
N THR A 53 1.11 11.69 -3.62
CA THR A 53 0.23 10.53 -3.71
C THR A 53 1.02 9.27 -3.40
N THR A 54 0.59 8.52 -2.39
CA THR A 54 1.19 7.22 -2.05
C THR A 54 0.31 6.11 -2.61
N VAL A 55 0.93 5.15 -3.30
CA VAL A 55 0.27 3.96 -3.83
C VAL A 55 0.60 2.78 -2.91
N VAL A 56 -0.42 2.05 -2.51
CA VAL A 56 -0.29 0.84 -1.69
C VAL A 56 -0.44 -0.36 -2.60
N ALA A 57 0.55 -1.25 -2.59
CA ALA A 57 0.57 -2.47 -3.38
C ALA A 57 0.97 -3.66 -2.49
N ASP A 58 0.40 -4.82 -2.80
CA ASP A 58 0.86 -6.09 -2.22
C ASP A 58 1.86 -6.75 -3.16
N ALA A 59 2.70 -7.61 -2.59
CA ALA A 59 3.47 -8.61 -3.32
C ALA A 59 3.15 -9.99 -2.74
N GLY A 60 3.13 -11.02 -3.58
CA GLY A 60 2.84 -12.39 -3.15
C GLY A 60 3.91 -13.01 -2.24
N GLU A 61 5.10 -12.41 -2.21
CA GLU A 61 6.25 -12.81 -1.41
C GLU A 61 7.16 -11.62 -1.14
N LEU A 62 8.16 -11.81 -0.27
CA LEU A 62 9.20 -10.81 -0.06
C LEU A 62 10.10 -10.75 -1.31
N LEU A 63 10.16 -9.58 -1.94
CA LEU A 63 10.91 -9.40 -3.18
C LEU A 63 12.36 -8.98 -2.89
N ASP A 64 13.31 -9.47 -3.68
CA ASP A 64 14.66 -8.91 -3.66
C ASP A 64 14.66 -7.48 -4.20
N THR A 65 15.39 -6.60 -3.53
CA THR A 65 15.55 -5.20 -3.95
C THR A 65 16.92 -4.99 -4.60
N VAL A 66 16.95 -4.22 -5.68
CA VAL A 66 18.19 -3.83 -6.35
C VAL A 66 18.31 -2.32 -6.33
N PRO A 67 19.31 -1.75 -5.64
CA PRO A 67 19.47 -0.30 -5.58
C PRO A 67 19.91 0.26 -6.92
N ASN A 68 19.34 1.41 -7.28
CA ASN A 68 19.86 2.23 -8.38
C ASN A 68 20.89 3.26 -7.87
N ARG A 69 21.32 4.19 -8.74
CA ARG A 69 22.29 5.23 -8.37
C ARG A 69 21.75 6.29 -7.43
N GLU A 70 20.43 6.37 -7.27
CA GLU A 70 19.75 7.34 -6.40
C GLU A 70 19.50 6.77 -5.01
N SER A 71 19.64 5.46 -4.86
CA SER A 71 19.43 4.72 -3.61
C SER A 71 20.66 4.78 -2.70
N ALA A 72 20.53 5.43 -1.55
CA ALA A 72 21.54 5.37 -0.48
C ALA A 72 21.48 4.04 0.31
N GLU A 73 20.27 3.52 0.52
CA GLU A 73 19.98 2.27 1.23
C GLU A 73 18.62 1.74 0.77
N LEU A 74 18.49 0.42 0.60
CA LEU A 74 17.20 -0.26 0.42
C LEU A 74 17.05 -1.39 1.42
N ARG A 75 15.90 -1.43 2.08
CA ARG A 75 15.49 -2.54 2.95
C ARG A 75 13.98 -2.62 3.07
N TRP A 76 13.51 -3.83 3.33
CA TRP A 76 12.18 -4.06 3.85
C TRP A 76 12.17 -3.76 5.35
N VAL A 77 11.16 -3.02 5.80
CA VAL A 77 10.99 -2.60 7.19
C VAL A 77 9.62 -3.09 7.65
N ALA A 78 9.56 -3.68 8.84
CA ALA A 78 8.27 -4.10 9.39
C ALA A 78 7.41 -2.86 9.65
N GLU A 79 6.10 -2.96 9.38
CA GLU A 79 5.18 -1.81 9.46
C GLU A 79 5.24 -1.12 10.84
N ASN A 80 5.35 -1.88 11.92
CA ASN A 80 5.43 -1.34 13.28
C ASN A 80 6.75 -0.61 13.61
N GLU A 81 7.78 -0.76 12.79
CA GLU A 81 9.11 -0.15 12.98
C GLU A 81 9.32 1.10 12.10
N VAL A 82 8.48 1.31 11.09
CA VAL A 82 8.64 2.44 10.13
C VAL A 82 8.64 3.79 10.84
N ALA A 83 7.80 3.97 11.86
CA ALA A 83 7.68 5.22 12.59
C ALA A 83 8.95 5.59 13.39
N ASP A 84 9.84 4.63 13.63
CA ASP A 84 11.08 4.83 14.39
C ASP A 84 12.26 5.26 13.49
N LEU A 85 12.06 5.34 12.18
CA LEU A 85 13.07 5.76 11.22
C LEU A 85 13.12 7.29 11.06
N PRO A 86 14.26 7.85 10.58
CA PRO A 86 14.37 9.27 10.25
C PRO A 86 13.60 9.59 8.95
N LEU A 87 12.27 9.58 9.03
CA LEU A 87 11.38 9.78 7.90
C LEU A 87 11.36 11.24 7.43
N HIS A 88 11.14 11.46 6.13
CA HIS A 88 10.77 12.78 5.62
C HIS A 88 9.48 13.27 6.31
N PRO A 89 9.39 14.54 6.79
CA PRO A 89 8.26 15.00 7.60
C PRO A 89 6.88 14.80 6.93
N GLY A 90 6.80 15.01 5.61
CA GLY A 90 5.55 14.80 4.87
C GLY A 90 5.09 13.34 4.87
N PHE A 91 6.04 12.39 4.81
CA PHE A 91 5.72 10.96 4.89
C PHE A 91 5.42 10.53 6.32
N ALA A 92 6.18 11.02 7.31
CA ALA A 92 5.91 10.76 8.72
C ALA A 92 4.48 11.18 9.11
N ALA A 93 4.02 12.35 8.62
CA ALA A 93 2.67 12.86 8.87
C ALA A 93 1.56 12.03 8.21
N SER A 94 1.86 11.33 7.11
CA SER A 94 0.89 10.47 6.43
C SER A 94 0.91 9.02 6.90
N TRP A 95 1.96 8.59 7.59
CA TRP A 95 2.21 7.19 7.94
C TRP A 95 1.01 6.49 8.60
N GLN A 96 0.34 7.14 9.56
CA GLN A 96 -0.79 6.53 10.26
C GLN A 96 -1.97 6.15 9.34
N ARG A 97 -2.14 6.86 8.21
CA ARG A 97 -3.16 6.55 7.20
C ARG A 97 -2.74 5.47 6.20
N LEU A 98 -1.48 5.04 6.23
CA LEU A 98 -0.94 4.03 5.33
C LEU A 98 -0.77 2.67 6.01
N ARG A 99 -0.93 2.61 7.34
CA ARG A 99 -0.85 1.39 8.12
C ARG A 99 -2.08 0.52 7.95
N THR A 100 -1.86 -0.78 8.10
CA THR A 100 -2.89 -1.81 8.09
C THR A 100 -3.28 -2.18 9.52
N ALA A 101 -4.56 -2.50 9.72
CA ALA A 101 -5.01 -3.24 10.90
C ALA A 101 -5.30 -4.70 10.52
N PRO A 102 -4.91 -5.69 11.33
CA PRO A 102 -5.20 -7.09 11.03
C PRO A 102 -6.71 -7.32 11.08
N ALA A 103 -7.23 -8.06 10.10
CA ALA A 103 -8.63 -8.48 10.07
C ALA A 103 -8.74 -9.93 9.59
N THR A 104 -9.50 -10.75 10.32
CA THR A 104 -9.80 -12.11 9.89
C THR A 104 -11.18 -12.14 9.23
N VAL A 105 -11.26 -12.76 8.05
CA VAL A 105 -12.51 -12.89 7.29
C VAL A 105 -13.02 -14.32 7.42
N PRO A 106 -14.13 -14.57 8.13
CA PRO A 106 -14.72 -15.90 8.24
C PRO A 106 -15.23 -16.33 6.86
N LEU A 107 -14.58 -17.33 6.28
CA LEU A 107 -14.96 -17.90 4.99
C LEU A 107 -15.15 -19.41 5.17
N ALA A 108 -16.00 -20.04 4.36
CA ALA A 108 -16.04 -21.50 4.27
C ALA A 108 -14.74 -22.02 3.63
N ARG A 109 -14.30 -23.24 3.95
CA ARG A 109 -13.03 -23.79 3.40
C ARG A 109 -13.04 -23.88 1.87
N CYS A 110 -14.21 -24.13 1.28
CA CYS A 110 -14.41 -24.19 -0.17
C CYS A 110 -14.68 -22.83 -0.83
N ASP A 111 -14.65 -21.72 -0.08
CA ASP A 111 -14.92 -20.39 -0.64
C ASP A 111 -13.73 -19.91 -1.50
N GLU A 112 -13.97 -19.65 -2.79
CA GLU A 112 -12.95 -19.24 -3.75
C GLU A 112 -12.27 -17.93 -3.36
N ARG A 113 -12.95 -17.04 -2.60
CA ARG A 113 -12.37 -15.78 -2.12
C ARG A 113 -11.15 -16.01 -1.22
N ARG A 114 -11.01 -17.18 -0.60
CA ARG A 114 -9.80 -17.54 0.16
C ARG A 114 -8.54 -17.48 -0.68
N GLN A 115 -8.63 -17.73 -1.99
CA GLN A 115 -7.48 -17.70 -2.91
C GLN A 115 -6.94 -16.28 -3.14
N ARG A 116 -7.77 -15.26 -2.85
CA ARG A 116 -7.39 -13.84 -2.94
C ARG A 116 -6.85 -13.30 -1.61
N LEU A 117 -6.69 -14.15 -0.60
CA LEU A 117 -6.19 -13.79 0.72
C LEU A 117 -4.86 -14.54 1.01
N PRO A 118 -3.94 -13.94 1.79
CA PRO A 118 -4.07 -12.65 2.44
C PRO A 118 -3.85 -11.48 1.48
N ARG A 119 -4.49 -10.35 1.75
CA ARG A 119 -4.27 -9.11 0.98
C ARG A 119 -4.63 -7.87 1.77
N THR A 120 -4.10 -6.74 1.33
CA THR A 120 -4.52 -5.43 1.79
C THR A 120 -5.85 -5.03 1.15
N ILE A 121 -6.77 -4.52 1.97
CA ILE A 121 -8.06 -3.97 1.54
C ILE A 121 -8.23 -2.58 2.11
N GLN A 122 -8.49 -1.62 1.23
CA GLN A 122 -8.90 -0.29 1.65
C GLN A 122 -10.41 -0.29 1.92
N ILE A 123 -10.81 0.04 3.16
CA ILE A 123 -12.23 0.16 3.50
C ILE A 123 -12.73 1.60 3.37
N GLU A 124 -11.84 2.57 3.58
CA GLU A 124 -12.03 4.02 3.44
C GLU A 124 -10.70 4.65 3.02
N ALA A 125 -10.72 5.85 2.44
CA ALA A 125 -9.49 6.51 2.01
C ALA A 125 -8.51 6.67 3.19
N GLY A 126 -7.34 6.02 3.10
CA GLY A 126 -6.34 6.00 4.17
C GLY A 126 -6.69 5.10 5.37
N VAL A 127 -7.60 4.14 5.20
CA VAL A 127 -7.91 3.11 6.22
C VAL A 127 -7.79 1.73 5.58
N PHE A 128 -6.78 0.98 6.02
CA PHE A 128 -6.40 -0.29 5.43
C PHE A 128 -6.53 -1.45 6.42
N LEU A 129 -6.95 -2.60 5.90
CA LEU A 129 -6.97 -3.85 6.62
C LEU A 129 -6.04 -4.85 5.93
N TRP A 130 -5.22 -5.54 6.71
CA TRP A 130 -4.56 -6.76 6.26
C TRP A 130 -5.49 -7.94 6.53
N CYS A 131 -6.16 -8.40 5.48
CA CYS A 131 -7.20 -9.41 5.58
C CYS A 131 -6.63 -10.81 5.42
N THR A 132 -6.85 -11.69 6.39
CA THR A 132 -6.47 -13.11 6.34
C THR A 132 -7.71 -14.01 6.34
N PRO A 133 -7.67 -15.19 5.71
CA PRO A 133 -8.81 -16.10 5.73
C PRO A 133 -8.95 -16.73 7.13
N GLY A 134 -10.17 -16.71 7.67
CA GLY A 134 -10.55 -17.37 8.93
C GLY A 134 -11.44 -18.58 8.73
N ASP A 135 -11.68 -19.34 9.79
CA ASP A 135 -12.66 -20.43 9.78
C ASP A 135 -14.09 -19.86 9.81
N ALA A 136 -15.02 -20.52 9.12
CA ALA A 136 -16.40 -20.05 8.98
C ALA A 136 -17.13 -19.89 10.33
N ASP A 137 -16.72 -20.64 11.35
CA ASP A 137 -17.32 -20.65 12.67
C ASP A 137 -16.80 -19.52 13.57
N GLN A 138 -15.81 -18.72 13.12
CA GLN A 138 -15.39 -17.54 13.85
C GLN A 138 -16.47 -16.45 13.77
N ALA A 139 -16.81 -15.86 14.92
CA ALA A 139 -17.76 -14.76 14.99
C ALA A 139 -17.32 -13.65 14.03
N PRO A 140 -18.19 -13.21 13.10
CA PRO A 140 -17.83 -12.18 12.14
C PRO A 140 -17.47 -10.90 12.89
N SER A 141 -16.34 -10.29 12.54
CA SER A 141 -16.06 -8.93 12.99
C SER A 141 -17.20 -8.02 12.51
N PRO A 142 -17.49 -6.90 13.20
CA PRO A 142 -18.47 -5.91 12.72
C PRO A 142 -18.18 -5.43 11.30
N LEU A 143 -16.91 -5.48 10.88
CA LEU A 143 -16.44 -5.16 9.54
C LEU A 143 -16.58 -6.32 8.55
N GLY A 144 -16.81 -7.56 9.01
CA GLY A 144 -16.79 -8.78 8.19
C GLY A 144 -17.76 -8.77 7.00
N ARG A 145 -18.95 -8.16 7.15
CA ARG A 145 -19.88 -7.98 6.00
C ARG A 145 -19.37 -6.98 4.97
N ARG A 146 -18.81 -5.84 5.42
CA ARG A 146 -18.22 -4.82 4.53
C ARG A 146 -16.96 -5.33 3.84
N ILE A 147 -16.13 -6.10 4.55
CA ILE A 147 -14.94 -6.74 3.98
C ILE A 147 -15.36 -7.80 2.96
N SER A 148 -16.38 -8.62 3.26
CA SER A 148 -16.86 -9.66 2.34
C SER A 148 -17.37 -9.12 1.00
N SER A 149 -17.92 -7.91 0.95
CA SER A 149 -18.32 -7.26 -0.30
C SER A 149 -17.17 -6.66 -1.11
N LEU A 150 -15.99 -6.51 -0.50
CA LEU A 150 -14.78 -5.97 -1.12
C LEU A 150 -13.82 -7.08 -1.59
N LEU A 151 -14.19 -8.35 -1.41
CA LEU A 151 -13.45 -9.56 -1.80
C LEU A 151 -14.01 -10.18 -3.08
#